data_AF-A0A0G2E4K5-F1
#
_entry.id   AF-A0A0G2E4K5-F1
#
_cell.length_a   1.000
_cell.length_b   1.000
_cell.length_c   1.000
_cell.angle_alpha   90.00
_cell.angle_beta   90.00
_cell.angle_gamma   90.00
#
_symmetry.space_group_name_H-M   'P 1'
#
loop_
_entity.id
_entity.type
_entity.pdbx_description
1 polymer ?
#
loop_
_entity_poly.entity_id
_entity_poly.type
_entity_poly.pdbx_seq_one_letter_code
_entity_poly.pdbx_strand_id
1 'polypeptide(L)'
;MAEIVDLGSASESESEAAYSDVSSSCDVDPWEVRANLVDLLDNVKSPGTFAFSMNLKTDFVDPKITVGGVGPVQLPLTPDAARAIAQACHQAPFGRGEETVVDPSVRNTWELNPGNFSIAEPNWNDKFLPKVLRVVGNELGVFSNCRSFHCELYKMLLYEQGAMFKPHREYVQASDHHTSAGQ
;
A
#
# COMPACT_ATOMS: atom_id res chain seq x y z
N MET A 1 -30.68 -62.60 13.26
CA MET A 1 -32.14 -62.63 13.06
C MET A 1 -32.70 -61.31 13.55
N ALA A 2 -33.22 -60.49 12.65
CA ALA A 2 -34.14 -59.37 12.86
C ALA A 2 -34.42 -58.84 11.43
N GLU A 3 -35.52 -59.28 10.82
CA GLU A 3 -36.85 -58.64 10.82
C GLU A 3 -36.97 -57.68 9.63
N ILE A 4 -37.64 -58.18 8.59
CA ILE A 4 -38.06 -57.45 7.39
C ILE A 4 -39.31 -56.67 7.78
N VAL A 5 -39.29 -55.36 7.55
CA VAL A 5 -40.50 -54.54 7.54
C VAL A 5 -40.62 -53.93 6.16
N ASP A 6 -41.48 -54.55 5.36
CA ASP A 6 -42.03 -54.00 4.12
C ASP A 6 -43.14 -53.01 4.49
N LEU A 7 -43.01 -51.77 4.03
CA LEU A 7 -44.06 -50.77 4.08
C LEU A 7 -44.23 -50.19 2.68
N GLY A 8 -45.03 -50.90 1.88
CA GLY A 8 -46.24 -50.31 1.29
C GLY A 8 -46.01 -49.23 0.22
N SER A 9 -46.08 -49.69 -1.02
CA SER A 9 -46.53 -48.99 -2.23
C SER A 9 -47.38 -47.73 -2.00
N ALA A 10 -46.80 -46.56 -2.25
CA ALA A 10 -47.55 -45.36 -2.62
C ALA A 10 -47.41 -45.17 -4.14
N SER A 11 -48.54 -45.30 -4.83
CA SER A 11 -48.67 -45.00 -6.26
C SER A 11 -48.56 -43.50 -6.46
N GLU A 12 -47.42 -43.03 -6.94
CA GLU A 12 -47.29 -41.68 -7.46
C GLU A 12 -47.42 -41.73 -8.98
N SER A 13 -48.51 -41.13 -9.45
CA SER A 13 -48.85 -40.96 -10.85
C SER A 13 -47.74 -40.21 -11.58
N GLU A 14 -47.09 -40.87 -12.54
CA GLU A 14 -46.21 -40.23 -13.50
C GLU A 14 -47.03 -39.28 -14.39
N SER A 15 -47.00 -37.99 -14.07
CA SER A 15 -47.33 -36.96 -15.04
C SER A 15 -46.09 -36.73 -15.92
N GLU A 16 -46.10 -37.29 -17.12
CA GLU A 16 -45.19 -36.92 -18.21
C GLU A 16 -45.45 -35.45 -18.60
N ALA A 17 -44.87 -34.54 -17.85
CA ALA A 17 -44.71 -33.17 -18.32
C ALA A 17 -43.61 -33.20 -19.38
N ALA A 18 -44.02 -33.06 -20.64
CA ALA A 18 -43.12 -32.90 -21.77
C ALA A 18 -42.11 -31.77 -21.47
N TYR A 19 -40.90 -32.16 -21.07
CA TYR A 19 -39.74 -31.26 -21.05
C TYR A 19 -39.43 -30.95 -22.51
N SER A 20 -39.93 -29.81 -22.99
CA SER A 20 -39.44 -29.22 -24.21
C SER A 20 -37.97 -28.88 -23.98
N ASP A 21 -37.08 -29.68 -24.56
CA ASP A 21 -35.67 -29.34 -24.73
C ASP A 21 -35.60 -28.10 -25.62
N VAL A 22 -35.72 -26.92 -25.00
CA VAL A 22 -35.27 -25.68 -25.61
C VAL A 22 -33.75 -25.67 -25.47
N SER A 23 -33.11 -26.50 -26.30
CA SER A 23 -31.75 -26.25 -26.73
C SER A 23 -31.77 -24.94 -27.51
N SER A 24 -31.85 -23.84 -26.75
CA SER A 24 -31.55 -22.51 -27.22
C SER A 24 -30.10 -22.59 -27.62
N SER A 25 -29.87 -22.79 -28.92
CA SER A 25 -28.56 -22.64 -29.54
C SER A 25 -28.04 -21.27 -29.10
N CYS A 26 -27.20 -21.27 -28.08
CA CYS A 26 -26.55 -20.08 -27.59
C CYS A 26 -25.38 -19.79 -28.54
N ASP A 27 -25.72 -19.54 -29.80
CA ASP A 27 -24.87 -18.88 -30.77
C ASP A 27 -24.79 -17.41 -30.35
N VAL A 28 -24.19 -17.16 -29.17
CA VAL A 28 -23.86 -15.81 -28.74
C VAL A 28 -22.79 -15.34 -29.71
N ASP A 29 -23.14 -14.34 -30.52
CA ASP A 29 -22.19 -13.75 -31.46
C ASP A 29 -20.95 -13.30 -30.67
N PRO A 30 -19.74 -13.81 -30.98
CA PRO A 30 -18.52 -13.37 -30.30
C PRO A 30 -18.33 -11.85 -30.32
N TRP A 31 -18.90 -11.16 -31.31
CA TRP A 31 -18.90 -9.71 -31.38
C TRP A 31 -19.81 -9.06 -30.34
N GLU A 32 -20.95 -9.67 -30.04
CA GLU A 32 -21.86 -9.25 -28.96
C GLU A 32 -21.20 -9.40 -27.59
N VAL A 33 -20.49 -10.51 -27.35
CA VAL A 33 -19.71 -10.70 -26.11
C VAL A 33 -18.65 -9.61 -25.95
N ARG A 34 -17.91 -9.30 -27.04
CA ARG A 34 -16.88 -8.27 -27.01
C ARG A 34 -17.46 -6.88 -26.75
N ALA A 35 -18.56 -6.53 -27.41
CA ALA A 35 -19.23 -5.25 -27.21
C ALA A 35 -19.74 -5.11 -25.78
N ASN A 36 -20.44 -6.13 -25.27
CA ASN A 36 -20.94 -6.15 -23.89
C ASN A 36 -19.81 -6.05 -22.86
N LEU A 37 -18.66 -6.72 -23.10
CA LEU A 37 -17.51 -6.63 -22.20
C LEU A 37 -16.89 -5.22 -22.18
N VAL A 38 -16.75 -4.57 -23.34
CA VAL A 38 -16.26 -3.19 -23.42
C VAL A 38 -17.21 -2.24 -22.69
N ASP A 39 -18.51 -2.34 -22.94
CA ASP A 39 -19.51 -1.52 -22.26
C ASP A 39 -19.48 -1.73 -20.74
N LEU A 40 -19.35 -2.98 -20.28
CA LEU A 40 -19.22 -3.26 -18.85
C LEU A 40 -17.95 -2.64 -18.24
N LEU A 41 -16.81 -2.74 -18.94
CA LEU A 41 -15.54 -2.17 -18.49
C LEU A 41 -15.58 -0.64 -18.46
N ASP A 42 -16.19 0.00 -19.46
CA ASP A 42 -16.33 1.47 -19.53
C ASP A 42 -17.25 2.01 -18.43
N ASN A 43 -18.17 1.18 -17.92
CA ASN A 43 -19.06 1.53 -16.82
C ASN A 43 -18.48 1.24 -15.43
N VAL A 44 -17.28 0.66 -15.33
CA VAL A 44 -16.62 0.44 -14.03
C VAL A 44 -16.25 1.79 -13.42
N LYS A 45 -16.87 2.13 -12.30
CA LYS A 45 -16.52 3.31 -11.52
C LYS A 45 -15.39 2.98 -10.54
N SER A 46 -14.27 3.69 -10.65
CA SER A 46 -13.23 3.64 -9.64
C SER A 46 -13.49 4.66 -8.52
N PRO A 47 -13.19 4.33 -7.25
CA PRO A 47 -13.32 5.27 -6.14
C PRO A 47 -12.24 6.37 -6.16
N GLY A 48 -11.23 6.24 -7.03
CA GLY A 48 -10.12 7.17 -7.19
C GLY A 48 -9.31 6.90 -8.45
N THR A 49 -8.22 7.61 -8.59
CA THR A 49 -7.26 7.53 -9.69
C THR A 49 -6.20 6.45 -9.43
N PHE A 50 -5.71 5.81 -10.49
CA PHE A 50 -4.61 4.83 -10.39
C PHE A 50 -3.30 5.48 -9.90
N ALA A 51 -3.03 6.71 -10.34
CA ALA A 51 -1.89 7.49 -9.91
C ALA A 51 -2.31 8.97 -9.85
N PHE A 52 -1.82 9.66 -8.82
CA PHE A 52 -2.15 11.07 -8.56
C PHE A 52 -0.88 11.88 -8.28
N SER A 53 -0.83 13.10 -8.82
CA SER A 53 0.21 14.08 -8.53
C SER A 53 -0.40 15.47 -8.47
N MET A 54 0.08 16.32 -7.57
CA MET A 54 -0.31 17.73 -7.55
C MET A 54 0.84 18.62 -7.05
N ASN A 55 0.76 19.89 -7.43
CA ASN A 55 1.47 20.94 -6.75
C ASN A 55 0.69 21.35 -5.50
N LEU A 56 1.33 21.25 -4.33
CA LEU A 56 0.71 21.69 -3.08
C LEU A 56 0.55 23.20 -3.08
N LYS A 57 -0.71 23.69 -3.11
CA LYS A 57 -1.04 25.11 -2.90
C LYS A 57 -1.01 25.42 -1.40
N THR A 58 0.18 25.45 -0.85
CA THR A 58 0.43 25.73 0.57
C THR A 58 1.80 26.33 0.75
N ASP A 59 1.96 27.18 1.76
CA ASP A 59 3.28 27.67 2.11
C ASP A 59 4.19 26.51 2.51
N PHE A 60 5.47 26.64 2.16
CA PHE A 60 6.49 25.68 2.58
C PHE A 60 6.55 25.66 4.12
N VAL A 61 6.39 24.47 4.70
CA VAL A 61 6.57 24.23 6.13
C VAL A 61 7.90 23.52 6.29
N ASP A 62 8.88 24.17 6.90
CA ASP A 62 10.16 23.51 7.23
C ASP A 62 9.91 22.46 8.32
N PRO A 63 10.21 21.17 8.09
CA PRO A 63 10.01 20.12 9.09
C PRO A 63 10.85 20.30 10.36
N LYS A 64 11.91 21.14 10.33
CA LYS A 64 12.86 21.34 11.44
C LYS A 64 13.37 20.00 11.97
N ILE A 65 14.01 19.24 11.10
CA ILE A 65 14.54 17.91 11.44
C ILE A 65 15.61 18.06 12.52
N THR A 66 15.53 17.22 13.56
CA THR A 66 16.55 17.11 14.61
C THR A 66 17.05 15.68 14.67
N VAL A 67 18.37 15.48 14.67
CA VAL A 67 19.00 14.16 14.73
C VAL A 67 19.57 13.94 16.13
N GLY A 68 19.29 12.78 16.73
CA GLY A 68 19.82 12.39 18.04
C GLY A 68 21.35 12.40 18.04
N GLY A 69 21.95 13.05 19.03
CA GLY A 69 23.41 13.19 19.14
C GLY A 69 24.06 14.22 18.21
N VAL A 70 23.33 14.77 17.23
CA VAL A 70 23.85 15.79 16.29
C VAL A 70 23.16 17.15 16.51
N GLY A 71 21.84 17.15 16.74
CA GLY A 71 21.03 18.36 16.90
C GLY A 71 20.24 18.75 15.64
N PRO A 72 19.77 20.00 15.55
CA PRO A 72 18.96 20.48 14.43
C PRO A 72 19.72 20.46 13.09
N VAL A 73 19.08 19.94 12.05
CA VAL A 73 19.60 19.92 10.68
C VAL A 73 19.31 21.26 10.01
N GLN A 74 20.36 22.00 9.66
CA GLN A 74 20.26 23.28 8.96
C GLN A 74 20.52 23.10 7.46
N LEU A 75 19.71 23.76 6.64
CA LEU A 75 19.86 23.75 5.18
C LEU A 75 20.31 25.13 4.66
N PRO A 76 21.19 25.19 3.64
CA PRO A 76 21.83 24.05 2.97
C PRO A 76 22.83 23.32 3.89
N LEU A 77 22.92 22.00 3.72
CA LEU A 77 23.73 21.16 4.57
C LEU A 77 25.22 21.43 4.35
N THR A 78 25.97 21.73 5.41
CA THR A 78 27.42 21.89 5.34
C THR A 78 28.12 20.54 5.28
N PRO A 79 29.36 20.45 4.74
CA PRO A 79 30.11 19.20 4.73
C PRO A 79 30.34 18.61 6.14
N ASP A 80 30.57 19.46 7.15
CA ASP A 80 30.71 19.02 8.54
C ASP A 80 29.41 18.47 9.11
N ALA A 81 28.29 19.15 8.87
CA ALA A 81 26.98 18.67 9.30
C ALA A 81 26.61 17.35 8.60
N ALA A 82 26.88 17.22 7.31
CA ALA A 82 26.67 15.98 6.57
C ALA A 82 27.48 14.81 7.15
N ARG A 83 28.75 15.04 7.48
CA ARG A 83 29.59 14.03 8.14
C ARG A 83 29.07 13.65 9.53
N ALA A 84 28.63 14.63 10.32
CA ALA A 84 28.07 14.36 11.64
C ALA A 84 26.78 13.53 11.56
N ILE A 85 25.89 13.83 10.60
CA ILE A 85 24.69 13.02 10.36
C ILE A 85 25.07 11.62 9.88
N ALA A 86 26.01 11.50 8.92
CA ALA A 86 26.46 10.21 8.42
C ALA A 86 27.06 9.31 9.53
N GLN A 87 27.76 9.90 10.50
CA GLN A 87 28.28 9.19 11.67
C GLN A 87 27.17 8.66 12.61
N ALA A 88 25.99 9.29 12.61
CA ALA A 88 24.82 8.80 13.34
C ALA A 88 24.04 7.72 12.56
N CYS A 89 24.22 7.66 11.23
CA CYS A 89 23.56 6.69 10.36
C CYS A 89 24.21 5.30 10.40
N HIS A 90 23.47 4.30 9.91
CA HIS A 90 24.02 3.02 9.44
C HIS A 90 23.91 2.91 7.91
N GLN A 91 24.63 1.96 7.32
CA GLN A 91 24.50 1.67 5.89
C GLN A 91 23.13 1.08 5.59
N ALA A 92 22.44 1.65 4.61
CA ALA A 92 21.07 1.32 4.31
C ALA A 92 20.96 -0.08 3.67
N PRO A 93 20.24 -1.02 4.27
CA PRO A 93 20.06 -2.35 3.71
C PRO A 93 19.05 -2.33 2.57
N PHE A 94 18.97 -3.40 1.79
CA PHE A 94 17.92 -3.59 0.79
C PHE A 94 17.38 -5.03 0.86
N GLY A 95 16.15 -5.19 0.38
CA GLY A 95 15.51 -6.50 0.30
C GLY A 95 16.06 -7.32 -0.86
N ARG A 96 16.39 -8.59 -0.60
CA ARG A 96 16.77 -9.58 -1.60
C ARG A 96 15.95 -10.85 -1.37
N GLY A 97 14.76 -10.90 -1.97
CA GLY A 97 13.77 -11.92 -1.64
C GLY A 97 13.26 -11.71 -0.22
N GLU A 98 13.40 -12.71 0.64
CA GLU A 98 13.03 -12.65 2.06
C GLU A 98 14.15 -12.09 2.97
N GLU A 99 15.35 -11.89 2.42
CA GLU A 99 16.51 -11.40 3.17
C GLU A 99 16.63 -9.86 3.14
N THR A 100 17.16 -9.29 4.23
CA THR A 100 17.57 -7.89 4.31
C THR A 100 19.09 -7.83 4.39
N VAL A 101 19.75 -7.27 3.36
CA VAL A 101 21.21 -7.33 3.18
C VAL A 101 21.80 -5.94 2.97
N VAL A 102 23.04 -5.72 3.42
CA VAL A 102 23.83 -4.51 3.11
C VAL A 102 24.86 -4.85 2.02
N ASP A 103 24.74 -4.21 0.86
CA ASP A 103 25.68 -4.30 -0.26
C ASP A 103 25.84 -2.92 -0.92
N PRO A 104 26.95 -2.21 -0.69
CA PRO A 104 27.21 -0.90 -1.28
C PRO A 104 27.25 -0.89 -2.81
N SER A 105 27.44 -2.05 -3.48
CA SER A 105 27.36 -2.14 -4.94
C SER A 105 25.92 -2.10 -5.49
N VAL A 106 24.92 -2.25 -4.61
CA VAL A 106 23.49 -2.22 -4.93
C VAL A 106 22.78 -1.03 -4.29
N ARG A 107 23.18 -0.66 -3.06
CA ARG A 107 22.68 0.51 -2.34
C ARG A 107 23.82 1.09 -1.50
N ASN A 108 24.42 2.17 -1.97
CA ASN A 108 25.36 2.97 -1.18
C ASN A 108 24.62 4.21 -0.68
N THR A 109 24.02 4.12 0.49
CA THR A 109 23.21 5.20 1.08
C THR A 109 23.26 5.05 2.59
N TRP A 110 23.32 6.16 3.31
CA TRP A 110 23.23 6.17 4.76
C TRP A 110 21.76 6.28 5.18
N GLU A 111 21.33 5.56 6.21
CA GLU A 111 19.98 5.72 6.76
C GLU A 111 19.96 5.82 8.29
N LEU A 112 18.92 6.50 8.78
CA LEU A 112 18.59 6.63 10.19
C LEU A 112 17.19 6.06 10.46
N ASN A 113 17.11 5.24 11.50
CA ASN A 113 15.86 4.72 12.04
C ASN A 113 15.00 5.84 12.66
N PRO A 114 13.66 5.70 12.69
CA PRO A 114 12.76 6.78 13.06
C PRO A 114 12.86 7.20 14.54
N GLY A 115 13.43 6.35 15.41
CA GLY A 115 13.72 6.72 16.80
C GLY A 115 14.94 7.63 16.99
N ASN A 116 15.77 7.80 15.95
CA ASN A 116 17.03 8.56 16.04
C ASN A 116 16.92 9.97 15.44
N PHE A 117 15.74 10.37 14.98
CA PHE A 117 15.49 11.72 14.52
C PHE A 117 14.03 12.09 14.75
N SER A 118 13.74 13.39 14.73
CA SER A 118 12.39 13.90 14.89
C SER A 118 12.13 15.07 13.96
N ILE A 119 10.85 15.30 13.68
CA ILE A 119 10.35 16.48 12.99
C ILE A 119 9.83 17.42 14.09
N ALA A 120 10.53 18.54 14.30
CA ALA A 120 10.26 19.42 15.43
C ALA A 120 9.21 20.51 15.15
N GLU A 121 8.85 20.76 13.89
CA GLU A 121 7.86 21.78 13.54
C GLU A 121 6.42 21.28 13.81
N PRO A 122 5.68 21.85 14.79
CA PRO A 122 4.33 21.37 15.11
C PRO A 122 3.36 21.52 13.94
N ASN A 123 3.47 22.59 13.14
CA ASN A 123 2.59 22.79 11.99
C ASN A 123 2.80 21.73 10.89
N TRP A 124 3.94 21.04 10.88
CA TRP A 124 4.17 19.92 9.97
C TRP A 124 3.18 18.78 10.26
N ASN A 125 3.10 18.35 11.53
CA ASN A 125 2.24 17.26 11.96
C ASN A 125 0.78 17.69 12.09
N ASP A 126 0.51 18.89 12.61
CA ASP A 126 -0.84 19.31 12.97
C ASP A 126 -1.65 19.85 11.78
N LYS A 127 -0.96 20.33 10.73
CA LYS A 127 -1.62 21.03 9.61
C LYS A 127 -1.19 20.51 8.25
N PHE A 128 0.11 20.49 7.98
CA PHE A 128 0.64 20.15 6.66
C PHE A 128 0.34 18.69 6.29
N LEU A 129 0.78 17.73 7.10
CA LEU A 129 0.58 16.30 6.83
C LEU A 129 -0.91 15.92 6.74
N PRO A 130 -1.82 16.32 7.67
CA PRO A 130 -3.24 16.00 7.55
C PRO A 130 -3.88 16.54 6.26
N LYS A 131 -3.46 17.72 5.81
CA LYS A 131 -3.93 18.29 4.53
C LYS A 131 -3.46 17.45 3.35
N VAL A 132 -2.18 17.05 3.32
CA VAL A 132 -1.63 16.19 2.26
C VAL A 132 -2.34 14.83 2.25
N LEU A 133 -2.46 14.17 3.40
CA LEU A 133 -3.12 12.86 3.52
C LEU A 133 -4.58 12.90 3.09
N ARG A 134 -5.32 13.97 3.43
CA ARG A 134 -6.70 14.12 2.98
C ARG A 134 -6.81 14.17 1.46
N VAL A 135 -5.94 14.93 0.80
CA VAL A 135 -5.99 15.01 -0.66
C VAL A 135 -5.56 13.68 -1.27
N VAL A 136 -4.43 13.11 -0.85
CA VAL A 136 -3.92 11.84 -1.37
C VAL A 136 -4.92 10.70 -1.17
N GLY A 137 -5.49 10.56 0.03
CA GLY A 137 -6.46 9.51 0.32
C GLY A 137 -7.77 9.66 -0.46
N ASN A 138 -8.19 10.90 -0.78
CA ASN A 138 -9.36 11.15 -1.61
C ASN A 138 -9.08 10.79 -3.08
N GLU A 139 -7.98 11.31 -3.62
CA GLU A 139 -7.63 11.16 -5.03
C GLU A 139 -7.26 9.72 -5.40
N LEU A 140 -6.72 8.95 -4.44
CA LEU A 140 -6.45 7.52 -4.61
C LEU A 140 -7.65 6.63 -4.23
N GLY A 141 -8.78 7.21 -3.78
CA GLY A 141 -9.97 6.44 -3.41
C GLY A 141 -9.80 5.54 -2.19
N VAL A 142 -8.86 5.84 -1.29
CA VAL A 142 -8.55 5.00 -0.12
C VAL A 142 -9.67 5.11 0.92
N PHE A 143 -10.26 6.30 1.08
CA PHE A 143 -11.29 6.53 2.11
C PHE A 143 -12.61 5.82 1.86
N SER A 144 -12.91 5.37 0.64
CA SER A 144 -14.14 4.62 0.38
C SER A 144 -14.12 3.21 0.96
N ASN A 145 -12.92 2.65 1.16
CA ASN A 145 -12.73 1.25 1.52
C ASN A 145 -11.87 1.03 2.78
N CYS A 146 -11.29 2.09 3.35
CA CYS A 146 -10.40 2.00 4.50
C CYS A 146 -10.91 2.82 5.70
N ARG A 147 -10.92 2.19 6.89
CA ARG A 147 -11.32 2.84 8.15
C ARG A 147 -10.29 3.83 8.68
N SER A 148 -9.01 3.65 8.32
CA SER A 148 -7.91 4.49 8.80
C SER A 148 -6.86 4.68 7.71
N PHE A 149 -6.51 5.93 7.42
CA PHE A 149 -5.42 6.28 6.51
C PHE A 149 -4.52 7.29 7.20
N HIS A 150 -3.29 6.89 7.45
CA HIS A 150 -2.29 7.68 8.16
C HIS A 150 -0.91 7.47 7.51
N CYS A 151 0.01 8.39 7.79
CA CYS A 151 1.42 8.19 7.49
C CYS A 151 2.19 7.87 8.77
N GLU A 152 3.25 7.10 8.63
CA GLU A 152 4.19 6.83 9.71
C GLU A 152 5.58 7.29 9.29
N LEU A 153 6.32 7.84 10.25
CA LEU A 153 7.71 8.19 10.04
C LEU A 153 8.52 6.89 9.94
N TYR A 154 9.04 6.59 8.75
CA TYR A 154 9.70 5.30 8.51
C TYR A 154 11.21 5.37 8.67
N LYS A 155 11.90 6.24 7.93
CA LYS A 155 13.37 6.41 7.97
C LYS A 155 13.80 7.72 7.35
N MET A 156 15.01 8.16 7.66
CA MET A 156 15.68 9.27 6.97
C MET A 156 16.86 8.74 6.17
N LEU A 157 17.02 9.18 4.93
CA LEU A 157 18.13 8.80 4.05
C LEU A 157 19.07 9.98 3.82
N LEU A 158 20.37 9.72 3.86
CA LEU A 158 21.42 10.68 3.48
C LEU A 158 22.21 10.11 2.30
N TYR A 159 22.19 10.85 1.19
CA TYR A 159 22.95 10.54 -0.02
C TYR A 159 24.20 11.42 -0.06
N GLU A 160 25.36 10.79 0.03
CA GLU A 160 26.64 11.45 -0.25
C GLU A 160 26.89 11.54 -1.77
N GLN A 161 27.95 12.24 -2.16
CA GLN A 161 28.32 12.31 -3.57
C GLN A 161 28.65 10.91 -4.10
N GLY A 162 27.98 10.49 -5.18
CA GLY A 162 28.13 9.16 -5.77
C GLY A 162 27.29 8.06 -5.09
N ALA A 163 26.51 8.40 -4.05
CA ALA A 163 25.52 7.50 -3.48
C ALA A 163 24.49 7.08 -4.53
N MET A 164 24.04 5.84 -4.46
CA MET A 164 23.11 5.27 -5.42
C MET A 164 22.27 4.16 -4.82
N PHE A 165 21.11 3.93 -5.43
CA PHE A 165 20.31 2.73 -5.25
C PHE A 165 19.86 2.28 -6.65
N LYS A 166 20.19 1.04 -7.03
CA LYS A 166 19.80 0.49 -8.33
C LYS A 166 18.26 0.49 -8.48
N PRO A 167 17.74 0.50 -9.73
CA PRO A 167 16.31 0.33 -9.98
C PRO A 167 15.76 -0.87 -9.21
N HIS A 168 14.71 -0.63 -8.44
CA HIS A 168 14.12 -1.62 -7.56
C HIS A 168 12.60 -1.43 -7.51
N ARG A 169 11.92 -2.49 -7.06
CA ARG A 169 10.52 -2.43 -6.64
C ARG A 169 10.51 -2.43 -5.13
N GLU A 170 9.76 -1.51 -4.54
CA GLU A 170 9.56 -1.51 -3.10
C GLU A 170 8.63 -2.67 -2.72
N TYR A 171 9.05 -3.44 -1.71
CA TYR A 171 8.26 -4.50 -1.11
C TYR A 171 7.95 -4.08 0.32
N VAL A 172 6.73 -4.33 0.76
CA VAL A 172 6.34 -4.10 2.15
C VAL A 172 6.97 -5.20 2.99
N GLN A 173 7.85 -4.83 3.92
CA GLN A 173 8.23 -5.74 5.00
C GLN A 173 7.04 -5.78 5.96
N ALA A 174 6.47 -6.95 6.24
CA ALA A 174 5.36 -7.05 7.19
C ALA A 174 5.82 -6.49 8.55
N SER A 175 5.22 -5.38 8.99
CA SER A 175 5.40 -4.88 10.34
C SER A 175 4.64 -5.79 11.28
N ASP A 176 5.34 -6.43 12.22
CA ASP A 176 4.73 -7.15 13.34
C ASP A 176 3.92 -6.16 14.18
N HIS A 177 2.64 -6.03 13.90
CA HIS A 177 1.70 -5.35 14.77
C HIS A 177 1.50 -6.21 16.02
N HIS A 178 2.43 -6.14 16.97
CA HIS A 178 2.20 -6.59 18.34
C HIS A 178 1.08 -5.73 18.94
N THR A 179 -0.15 -6.23 18.84
CA THR A 179 -1.28 -5.69 19.60
C THR A 179 -1.03 -6.10 21.05
N SER A 180 -0.46 -5.19 21.85
CA SER A 180 -0.46 -5.35 23.30
C SER A 180 -1.90 -5.19 23.77
N ALA A 181 -2.59 -6.32 23.99
CA ALA A 181 -3.82 -6.33 24.76
C ALA A 181 -3.49 -5.78 26.17
N GLY A 182 -4.20 -4.71 26.55
CA GLY A 182 -4.05 -4.09 27.86
C GLY A 182 -4.32 -5.08 28.99
N GLN A 183 -3.56 -4.91 30.08
CA GLN A 183 -3.94 -5.37 31.42
C GLN A 183 -4.74 -4.26 32.12
#